data_AF-A0AAE6X023-F1
#
_entry.id   AF-A0AAE6X023-F1
#
_cell.length_a   1.000
_cell.length_b   1.000
_cell.length_c   1.000
_cell.angle_alpha   90.00
_cell.angle_beta   90.00
_cell.angle_gamma   90.00
#
_symmetry.space_group_name_H-M   'P 1'
#
loop_
_entity.id
_entity.type
_entity.pdbx_description
1 polymer ?
#
loop_
_entity_poly.entity_id
_entity_poly.type
_entity_poly.pdbx_seq_one_letter_code
_entity_poly.pdbx_strand_id
1 'polypeptide(L)'
;MTKWHISKEQYQTLLSYVGCGDFQKSKIYVFGIEEGLGGHDEESNIVARVEKFGSFDSNGNLTSALSPPNREQGYWEPNAQSGGQKIRDYIYKRDRTLLTGKPAKGAFNEIIARMCLELEQPKESKDYWFRLMNDDKDIARKIKDRIQTLFQSSTDDLLHTALTDWKPLPRRDMKKWPIEFQPTSTQFGLDSKLYERAFSLKYEQEFCDNNTNYTEDVEKRLAILRNLFNSTNSPIMMCLGEIPTKRRVLEKIFPEAEFRTFQSTVHPTHSSLKAEIQLEARTFNIFLLPFPLRTSKEWGRRDDINETAGSFMLRYYQELTQEYFKPIISTMNEFSSKS
;
A
#
# COMPACT_ATOMS: atom_id res chain seq x y z
N MET A 1 -15.29 -31.94 3.26
CA MET A 1 -15.54 -30.69 2.50
C MET A 1 -14.46 -30.58 1.44
N THR A 2 -14.84 -30.39 0.18
CA THR A 2 -13.92 -30.03 -0.90
C THR A 2 -13.26 -28.70 -0.54
N LYS A 3 -11.93 -28.64 -0.63
CA LYS A 3 -11.20 -27.41 -0.35
C LYS A 3 -11.47 -26.41 -1.48
N TRP A 4 -11.64 -25.14 -1.14
CA TRP A 4 -11.84 -24.08 -2.13
C TRP A 4 -10.49 -23.71 -2.76
N HIS A 5 -10.47 -23.53 -4.08
CA HIS A 5 -9.28 -23.19 -4.86
C HIS A 5 -9.61 -22.08 -5.85
N ILE A 6 -8.64 -21.22 -6.12
CA ILE A 6 -8.80 -20.14 -7.09
C ILE A 6 -8.89 -20.67 -8.52
N SER A 7 -9.72 -20.04 -9.35
CA SER A 7 -9.75 -20.24 -10.80
C SER A 7 -8.74 -19.36 -11.53
N LYS A 8 -8.41 -19.72 -12.78
CA LYS A 8 -7.54 -18.89 -13.64
C LYS A 8 -8.07 -17.47 -13.85
N GLU A 9 -9.39 -17.32 -14.00
CA GLU A 9 -10.05 -16.02 -14.18
C GLU A 9 -9.96 -15.15 -12.92
N GLN A 10 -10.21 -15.75 -11.73
CA GLN A 10 -10.03 -15.07 -10.46
C GLN A 10 -8.57 -14.62 -10.27
N TYR A 11 -7.60 -15.47 -10.62
CA TYR A 11 -6.18 -15.12 -10.58
C TYR A 11 -5.86 -13.92 -11.48
N GLN A 12 -6.32 -13.93 -12.73
CA GLN A 12 -6.10 -12.83 -13.67
C GLN A 12 -6.79 -11.52 -13.23
N THR A 13 -7.95 -11.64 -12.58
CA THR A 13 -8.63 -10.50 -11.96
C THR A 13 -7.84 -9.96 -10.78
N LEU A 14 -7.33 -10.82 -9.89
CA LEU A 14 -6.47 -10.39 -8.78
C LEU A 14 -5.18 -9.72 -9.27
N LEU A 15 -4.53 -10.23 -10.31
CA LEU A 15 -3.34 -9.59 -10.90
C LEU A 15 -3.60 -8.12 -11.30
N SER A 16 -4.84 -7.83 -11.68
CA SER A 16 -5.28 -6.51 -12.11
C SER A 16 -5.75 -5.62 -10.95
N TYR A 17 -5.87 -6.16 -9.73
CA TYR A 17 -6.23 -5.38 -8.55
C TYR A 17 -5.06 -4.50 -8.10
N VAL A 18 -5.29 -3.19 -8.05
CA VAL A 18 -4.24 -2.21 -7.78
C VAL A 18 -4.06 -1.96 -6.29
N GLY A 19 -5.15 -1.95 -5.52
CA GLY A 19 -5.13 -1.65 -4.10
C GLY A 19 -6.40 -0.89 -3.66
N CYS A 20 -6.29 -0.06 -2.62
CA CYS A 20 -7.42 0.67 -2.07
C CYS A 20 -7.15 2.16 -1.75
N GLY A 21 -8.22 2.95 -1.71
CA GLY A 21 -8.19 4.41 -1.55
C GLY A 21 -8.52 5.15 -2.85
N ASP A 22 -8.76 6.46 -2.72
CA ASP A 22 -9.05 7.31 -3.87
C ASP A 22 -7.76 7.71 -4.59
N PHE A 23 -7.33 6.91 -5.56
CA PHE A 23 -6.09 7.16 -6.30
C PHE A 23 -6.11 8.49 -7.08
N GLN A 24 -7.29 8.99 -7.45
CA GLN A 24 -7.44 10.22 -8.24
C GLN A 24 -7.19 11.47 -7.38
N LYS A 25 -7.67 11.47 -6.14
CA LYS A 25 -7.50 12.59 -5.20
C LYS A 25 -6.28 12.47 -4.28
N SER A 26 -5.71 11.27 -4.15
CA SER A 26 -4.61 10.99 -3.22
C SER A 26 -3.40 11.90 -3.43
N LYS A 27 -2.85 12.37 -2.31
CA LYS A 27 -1.61 13.16 -2.26
C LYS A 27 -0.39 12.32 -1.87
N ILE A 28 -0.63 11.15 -1.28
CA ILE A 28 0.40 10.19 -0.92
C ILE A 28 -0.06 8.79 -1.33
N TYR A 29 0.72 8.13 -2.18
CA TYR A 29 0.63 6.69 -2.35
C TYR A 29 1.48 5.99 -1.32
N VAL A 30 0.94 4.94 -0.74
CA VAL A 30 1.66 3.99 0.10
C VAL A 30 1.85 2.75 -0.76
N PHE A 31 3.10 2.41 -1.05
CA PHE A 31 3.44 1.28 -1.90
C PHE A 31 4.00 0.14 -1.04
N GLY A 32 3.25 -0.96 -0.96
CA GLY A 32 3.62 -2.18 -0.26
C GLY A 32 4.19 -3.24 -1.20
N ILE A 33 4.50 -4.40 -0.64
CA ILE A 33 4.96 -5.56 -1.41
C ILE A 33 3.83 -6.58 -1.59
N GLU A 34 2.93 -6.69 -0.62
CA GLU A 34 2.00 -7.81 -0.50
C GLU A 34 0.70 -7.35 0.11
N GLU A 35 -0.41 -7.70 -0.54
CA GLU A 35 -1.75 -7.43 -0.04
C GLU A 35 -2.06 -8.24 1.23
N GLY A 36 -2.56 -7.55 2.26
CA GLY A 36 -2.98 -8.18 3.52
C GLY A 36 -4.42 -8.66 3.53
N LEU A 37 -4.76 -9.55 4.47
CA LEU A 37 -6.12 -10.10 4.62
C LEU A 37 -7.07 -9.26 5.49
N GLY A 38 -6.58 -8.19 6.12
CA GLY A 38 -7.39 -7.37 7.05
C GLY A 38 -7.88 -8.10 8.31
N GLY A 39 -7.41 -9.33 8.56
CA GLY A 39 -7.88 -10.19 9.65
C GLY A 39 -8.98 -11.19 9.27
N HIS A 40 -9.27 -11.34 7.97
CA HIS A 40 -10.24 -12.32 7.44
C HIS A 40 -9.54 -13.48 6.72
N ASP A 41 -10.28 -14.53 6.33
CA ASP A 41 -9.74 -15.67 5.57
C ASP A 41 -9.43 -15.30 4.10
N GLU A 42 -8.56 -16.11 3.49
CA GLU A 42 -8.09 -15.95 2.11
C GLU A 42 -9.24 -16.03 1.09
N GLU A 43 -10.09 -17.04 1.18
CA GLU A 43 -11.24 -17.22 0.27
C GLU A 43 -12.11 -15.96 0.24
N SER A 44 -12.52 -15.46 1.40
CA SER A 44 -13.38 -14.28 1.49
C SER A 44 -12.73 -13.03 0.92
N ASN A 45 -11.42 -12.88 1.12
CA ASN A 45 -10.63 -11.78 0.55
C ASN A 45 -10.54 -11.86 -0.98
N ILE A 46 -10.34 -13.07 -1.53
CA ILE A 46 -10.26 -13.30 -2.97
C ILE A 46 -11.61 -13.03 -3.62
N VAL A 47 -12.67 -13.65 -3.12
CA VAL A 47 -14.01 -13.54 -3.70
C VAL A 47 -14.50 -12.10 -3.66
N ALA A 48 -14.33 -11.40 -2.54
CA ALA A 48 -14.75 -10.00 -2.45
C ALA A 48 -14.00 -9.10 -3.45
N ARG A 49 -12.69 -9.28 -3.64
CA ARG A 49 -11.91 -8.53 -4.63
C ARG A 49 -12.40 -8.77 -6.05
N VAL A 50 -12.56 -10.05 -6.41
CA VAL A 50 -12.96 -10.44 -7.76
C VAL A 50 -14.39 -9.98 -8.07
N GLU A 51 -15.33 -10.13 -7.14
CA GLU A 51 -16.76 -9.95 -7.44
C GLU A 51 -17.31 -8.57 -7.04
N LYS A 52 -16.78 -7.96 -5.98
CA LYS A 52 -17.45 -6.83 -5.30
C LYS A 52 -16.60 -5.58 -5.18
N PHE A 53 -15.28 -5.68 -5.21
CA PHE A 53 -14.43 -4.51 -5.05
C PHE A 53 -14.56 -3.56 -6.24
N GLY A 54 -14.47 -2.28 -5.91
CA GLY A 54 -14.70 -1.17 -6.81
C GLY A 54 -16.00 -0.39 -6.56
N SER A 55 -16.13 0.73 -7.26
CA SER A 55 -17.34 1.54 -7.34
C SER A 55 -18.06 1.30 -8.65
N PHE A 56 -19.38 1.36 -8.63
CA PHE A 56 -20.21 1.13 -9.79
C PHE A 56 -21.17 2.30 -9.99
N ASP A 57 -21.43 2.68 -11.24
CA ASP A 57 -22.48 3.65 -11.57
C ASP A 57 -23.89 3.04 -11.42
N SER A 58 -24.93 3.83 -11.68
CA SER A 58 -26.33 3.37 -11.61
C SER A 58 -26.66 2.25 -12.60
N ASN A 59 -25.84 2.07 -13.64
CA ASN A 59 -26.00 1.03 -14.65
C ASN A 59 -25.17 -0.23 -14.33
N GLY A 60 -24.46 -0.23 -13.21
CA GLY A 60 -23.60 -1.35 -12.79
C GLY A 60 -22.22 -1.37 -13.46
N ASN A 61 -21.82 -0.29 -14.15
CA ASN A 61 -20.50 -0.19 -14.76
C ASN A 61 -19.46 0.19 -13.71
N LEU A 62 -18.33 -0.52 -13.69
CA LEU A 62 -17.21 -0.22 -12.80
C LEU A 62 -16.63 1.17 -13.13
N THR A 63 -16.50 2.04 -12.15
CA THR A 63 -15.95 3.40 -12.30
C THR A 63 -14.56 3.57 -11.68
N SER A 64 -14.21 2.74 -10.69
CA SER A 64 -12.90 2.76 -10.04
C SER A 64 -11.90 1.84 -10.75
N ALA A 65 -11.63 2.15 -12.01
CA ALA A 65 -10.68 1.47 -12.87
C ALA A 65 -9.86 2.46 -13.70
N LEU A 66 -8.70 2.04 -14.21
CA LEU A 66 -7.87 2.87 -15.09
C LEU A 66 -8.56 3.15 -16.43
N SER A 67 -9.31 2.17 -16.93
CA SER A 67 -10.12 2.28 -18.15
C SER A 67 -11.53 1.75 -17.91
N PRO A 68 -12.41 2.52 -17.26
CA PRO A 68 -13.79 2.11 -17.00
C PRO A 68 -14.52 1.63 -18.28
N PRO A 69 -15.27 0.51 -18.24
CA PRO A 69 -15.57 -0.33 -17.08
C PRO A 69 -14.63 -1.54 -16.89
N ASN A 70 -13.50 -1.60 -17.59
CA ASN A 70 -12.64 -2.79 -17.63
C ASN A 70 -11.77 -2.96 -16.38
N ARG A 71 -11.82 -4.14 -15.76
CA ARG A 71 -10.96 -4.53 -14.63
C ARG A 71 -9.54 -4.93 -15.04
N GLU A 72 -9.36 -5.49 -16.23
CA GLU A 72 -8.12 -6.14 -16.67
C GLU A 72 -6.92 -5.19 -16.74
N GLN A 73 -7.19 -3.91 -16.98
CA GLN A 73 -6.16 -2.88 -17.09
C GLN A 73 -5.80 -2.24 -15.76
N GLY A 74 -6.47 -2.62 -14.66
CA GLY A 74 -6.26 -2.04 -13.34
C GLY A 74 -7.57 -1.55 -12.72
N TYR A 75 -7.92 -2.05 -11.54
CA TYR A 75 -9.04 -1.55 -10.73
C TYR A 75 -8.69 -1.51 -9.25
N TRP A 76 -9.42 -0.72 -8.47
CA TRP A 76 -9.18 -0.56 -7.04
C TRP A 76 -10.47 -0.46 -6.24
N GLU A 77 -10.36 -0.64 -4.92
CA GLU A 77 -11.43 -0.34 -3.97
C GLU A 77 -11.26 1.09 -3.44
N PRO A 78 -12.14 2.05 -3.77
CA PRO A 78 -11.93 3.45 -3.42
C PRO A 78 -11.99 3.75 -1.90
N ASN A 79 -12.56 2.83 -1.11
CA ASN A 79 -12.65 2.99 0.33
C ASN A 79 -12.34 1.68 1.05
N ALA A 80 -11.21 1.64 1.77
CA ALA A 80 -10.76 0.44 2.49
C ALA A 80 -11.77 -0.09 3.51
N GLN A 81 -12.55 0.78 4.17
CA GLN A 81 -13.60 0.35 5.10
C GLN A 81 -14.76 -0.34 4.36
N SER A 82 -15.16 0.22 3.22
CA SER A 82 -16.18 -0.38 2.35
C SER A 82 -15.72 -1.72 1.80
N GLY A 83 -14.44 -1.83 1.39
CA GLY A 83 -13.81 -3.11 1.05
C GLY A 83 -13.90 -4.14 2.18
N GLY A 84 -13.56 -3.73 3.41
CA GLY A 84 -13.70 -4.58 4.59
C GLY A 84 -15.16 -5.00 4.85
N GLN A 85 -16.13 -4.14 4.59
CA GLN A 85 -17.56 -4.48 4.70
C GLN A 85 -17.97 -5.52 3.65
N LYS A 86 -17.54 -5.36 2.39
CA LYS A 86 -17.82 -6.32 1.31
C LYS A 86 -17.30 -7.72 1.64
N ILE A 87 -16.13 -7.82 2.30
CA ILE A 87 -15.60 -9.10 2.80
C ILE A 87 -16.51 -9.68 3.89
N ARG A 88 -16.92 -8.88 4.87
CA ARG A 88 -17.82 -9.33 5.96
C ARG A 88 -19.19 -9.77 5.44
N ASP A 89 -19.73 -9.07 4.43
CA ASP A 89 -21.01 -9.43 3.81
C ASP A 89 -20.94 -10.79 3.12
N TYR A 90 -19.81 -11.10 2.45
CA TYR A 90 -19.58 -12.42 1.88
C TYR A 90 -19.50 -13.50 2.95
N ILE A 91 -18.73 -13.29 4.02
CA ILE A 91 -18.62 -14.25 5.14
C ILE A 91 -19.99 -14.50 5.76
N TYR A 92 -20.79 -13.46 5.99
CA TYR A 92 -22.15 -13.62 6.50
C TYR A 92 -23.05 -14.41 5.54
N LYS A 93 -22.95 -14.17 4.23
CA LYS A 93 -23.71 -14.93 3.23
C LYS A 93 -23.30 -16.41 3.19
N ARG A 94 -22.01 -16.72 3.27
CA ARG A 94 -21.44 -18.07 3.22
C ARG A 94 -21.70 -18.86 4.50
N ASP A 95 -21.40 -18.25 5.65
CA ASP A 95 -21.29 -18.95 6.95
C ASP A 95 -22.38 -18.56 7.95
N ARG A 96 -23.27 -17.61 7.61
CA ARG A 96 -24.26 -17.01 8.53
C ARG A 96 -23.65 -16.42 9.81
N THR A 97 -22.35 -16.11 9.76
CA THR A 97 -21.57 -15.62 10.89
C THR A 97 -21.43 -14.10 10.83
N LEU A 98 -21.88 -13.42 11.88
CA LEU A 98 -21.67 -11.98 12.05
C LEU A 98 -20.32 -11.74 12.73
N LEU A 99 -19.35 -11.24 11.95
CA LEU A 99 -18.06 -10.84 12.50
C LEU A 99 -18.16 -9.44 13.10
N THR A 100 -18.24 -9.36 14.43
CA THR A 100 -18.13 -8.11 15.19
C THR A 100 -16.68 -7.94 15.66
N GLY A 101 -15.92 -7.06 15.01
CA GLY A 101 -14.53 -6.81 15.40
C GLY A 101 -13.90 -5.69 14.60
N LYS A 102 -12.96 -4.97 15.23
CA LYS A 102 -12.13 -4.01 14.50
C LYS A 102 -11.08 -4.79 13.68
N PRO A 103 -10.86 -4.43 12.40
CA PRO A 103 -9.87 -5.11 11.57
C PRO A 103 -8.46 -5.04 12.19
N ALA A 104 -7.63 -6.01 11.83
CA ALA A 104 -6.26 -6.08 12.30
C ALA A 104 -5.49 -4.80 11.89
N LYS A 105 -4.72 -4.24 12.82
CA LYS A 105 -4.00 -2.98 12.61
C LYS A 105 -2.66 -3.25 11.92
N GLY A 106 -2.46 -2.66 10.74
CA GLY A 106 -1.13 -2.58 10.14
C GLY A 106 -0.20 -1.72 11.01
N ALA A 107 0.98 -2.23 11.37
CA ALA A 107 1.93 -1.52 12.22
C ALA A 107 2.39 -0.17 11.64
N PHE A 108 2.34 -0.04 10.31
CA PHE A 108 2.74 1.17 9.60
C PHE A 108 1.62 2.23 9.51
N ASN A 109 0.35 1.86 9.73
CA ASN A 109 -0.78 2.82 9.67
C ASN A 109 -0.64 3.92 10.72
N GLU A 110 -0.04 3.62 11.88
CA GLU A 110 0.23 4.63 12.90
C GLU A 110 1.14 5.74 12.35
N ILE A 111 2.21 5.38 11.64
CA ILE A 111 3.13 6.36 11.06
C ILE A 111 2.43 7.18 9.98
N ILE A 112 1.73 6.54 9.03
CA ILE A 112 1.00 7.26 7.98
C ILE A 112 0.01 8.26 8.60
N ALA A 113 -0.76 7.84 9.61
CA ALA A 113 -1.72 8.70 10.27
C ALA A 113 -1.05 9.92 10.93
N ARG A 114 0.09 9.74 11.59
CA ARG A 114 0.86 10.85 12.19
C ARG A 114 1.37 11.83 11.14
N MET A 115 1.91 11.32 10.03
CA MET A 115 2.38 12.14 8.92
C MET A 115 1.23 12.94 8.32
N CYS A 116 0.07 12.31 8.08
CA CYS A 116 -1.12 13.00 7.58
C CYS A 116 -1.58 14.10 8.55
N LEU A 117 -1.67 13.80 9.85
CA LEU A 117 -2.08 14.78 10.87
C LEU A 117 -1.12 15.98 10.97
N GLU A 118 0.19 15.75 10.83
CA GLU A 118 1.18 16.84 10.80
C GLU A 118 1.02 17.74 9.57
N LEU A 119 0.67 17.16 8.42
CA LEU A 119 0.45 17.89 7.18
C LEU A 119 -0.91 18.62 7.16
N GLU A 120 -1.95 18.03 7.74
CA GLU A 120 -3.32 18.56 7.80
C GLU A 120 -3.48 19.61 8.91
N GLN A 121 -2.87 19.37 10.07
CA GLN A 121 -3.09 20.13 11.30
C GLN A 121 -1.75 20.43 11.99
N PRO A 122 -0.85 21.21 11.35
CA PRO A 122 0.42 21.55 11.96
C PRO A 122 0.18 22.24 13.31
N LYS A 123 0.94 21.82 14.33
CA LYS A 123 0.87 22.39 15.69
C LYS A 123 2.10 23.23 15.96
N GLU A 124 1.98 24.17 16.90
CA GLU A 124 3.10 25.00 17.37
C GLU A 124 4.25 24.14 17.88
N SER A 125 3.91 23.07 18.60
CA SER A 125 4.87 22.07 19.06
C SER A 125 5.17 21.07 17.93
N LYS A 126 6.38 21.16 17.37
CA LYS A 126 6.82 20.37 16.20
C LYS A 126 6.73 18.86 16.39
N ASP A 127 6.82 18.37 17.62
CA ASP A 127 6.81 16.93 17.94
C ASP A 127 5.42 16.39 18.25
N TYR A 128 4.38 17.23 18.28
CA TYR A 128 3.05 16.91 18.83
C TYR A 128 2.49 15.60 18.26
N TRP A 129 2.45 15.45 16.93
CA TRP A 129 1.94 14.24 16.30
C TRP A 129 2.90 13.05 16.32
N PHE A 130 4.13 13.22 16.79
CA PHE A 130 5.18 12.18 16.82
C PHE A 130 5.57 11.75 18.25
N ARG A 131 4.80 12.16 19.27
CA ARG A 131 4.96 11.66 20.65
C ARG A 131 4.52 10.21 20.80
N LEU A 132 5.08 9.48 21.76
CA LEU A 132 4.63 8.12 22.05
C LEU A 132 3.18 8.12 22.53
N MET A 133 2.38 7.16 22.07
CA MET A 133 0.95 7.08 22.41
C MET A 133 0.70 6.83 23.91
N ASN A 134 1.70 6.37 24.66
CA ASN A 134 1.57 6.15 26.09
C ASN A 134 1.74 7.44 26.89
N ASP A 135 2.39 8.45 26.30
CA ASP A 135 2.70 9.72 26.98
C ASP A 135 1.49 10.67 26.95
N ASP A 136 0.63 10.54 25.93
CA ASP A 136 -0.55 11.40 25.76
C ASP A 136 -1.74 10.61 25.19
N LYS A 137 -2.77 10.41 26.02
CA LYS A 137 -3.99 9.67 25.66
C LYS A 137 -4.85 10.38 24.62
N ASP A 138 -4.84 11.71 24.56
CA ASP A 138 -5.62 12.47 23.58
C ASP A 138 -4.98 12.39 22.20
N ILE A 139 -3.66 12.56 22.11
CA ILE A 139 -2.89 12.34 20.87
C ILE A 139 -3.09 10.90 20.39
N ALA A 140 -2.99 9.92 21.29
CA ALA A 140 -3.21 8.52 20.97
C ALA A 140 -4.61 8.26 20.40
N ARG A 141 -5.64 8.93 20.92
CA ARG A 141 -7.02 8.84 20.40
C ARG A 141 -7.12 9.43 19.00
N LYS A 142 -6.64 10.65 18.79
CA LYS A 142 -6.66 11.32 17.48
C LYS A 142 -5.94 10.54 16.39
N ILE A 143 -4.78 9.95 16.70
CA ILE A 143 -4.05 9.07 15.77
C ILE A 143 -4.88 7.82 15.45
N LYS A 144 -5.49 7.17 16.45
CA LYS A 144 -6.35 6.00 16.23
C LYS A 144 -7.56 6.33 15.35
N ASP A 145 -8.15 7.49 15.55
CA ASP A 145 -9.28 7.97 14.75
C ASP A 145 -8.83 8.23 13.31
N ARG A 146 -7.68 8.89 13.11
CA ARG A 146 -7.12 9.10 11.77
C ARG A 146 -6.81 7.78 11.06
N ILE A 147 -6.26 6.78 11.75
CA ILE A 147 -6.05 5.43 11.18
C ILE A 147 -7.33 4.85 10.58
N GLN A 148 -8.50 5.08 11.21
CA GLN A 148 -9.77 4.59 10.66
C GLN A 148 -10.10 5.23 9.31
N THR A 149 -9.68 6.47 9.10
CA THR A 149 -9.95 7.29 7.91
C THR A 149 -8.87 7.22 6.83
N LEU A 150 -7.80 6.44 7.02
CA LEU A 150 -6.81 6.21 5.97
C LEU A 150 -7.43 5.43 4.81
N PHE A 151 -7.01 5.75 3.58
CA PHE A 151 -7.44 5.04 2.37
C PHE A 151 -8.96 5.10 2.12
N GLN A 152 -9.56 6.25 2.39
CA GLN A 152 -10.98 6.55 2.13
C GLN A 152 -11.13 7.67 1.10
N SER A 153 -12.27 7.68 0.41
CA SER A 153 -12.63 8.66 -0.63
C SER A 153 -13.48 9.84 -0.13
N SER A 154 -14.01 9.79 1.10
CA SER A 154 -15.18 10.58 1.52
C SER A 154 -14.91 11.75 2.47
N THR A 155 -13.67 12.20 2.60
CA THR A 155 -13.31 13.28 3.54
C THR A 155 -12.58 14.39 2.80
N ASP A 156 -13.32 15.36 2.25
CA ASP A 156 -12.73 16.45 1.47
C ASP A 156 -11.75 17.33 2.30
N ASP A 157 -11.91 17.37 3.63
CA ASP A 157 -11.05 18.14 4.54
C ASP A 157 -9.77 17.41 4.99
N LEU A 158 -9.55 16.16 4.57
CA LEU A 158 -8.37 15.38 4.96
C LEU A 158 -7.40 15.19 3.80
N LEU A 159 -6.15 14.86 4.12
CA LEU A 159 -5.19 14.42 3.12
C LEU A 159 -5.59 13.03 2.62
N HIS A 160 -5.83 12.89 1.32
CA HIS A 160 -6.19 11.61 0.73
C HIS A 160 -4.93 10.75 0.55
N THR A 161 -5.02 9.48 0.98
CA THR A 161 -3.97 8.48 0.78
C THR A 161 -4.54 7.29 0.04
N ALA A 162 -3.73 6.62 -0.77
CA ALA A 162 -4.08 5.33 -1.36
C ALA A 162 -2.97 4.31 -1.11
N LEU A 163 -3.35 3.05 -0.93
CA LEU A 163 -2.46 1.91 -0.73
C LEU A 163 -2.47 1.08 -2.01
N THR A 164 -1.30 0.73 -2.49
CA THR A 164 -1.11 -0.21 -3.60
C THR A 164 0.02 -1.17 -3.28
N ASP A 165 -0.06 -2.39 -3.80
CA ASP A 165 0.92 -3.44 -3.53
C ASP A 165 1.54 -3.97 -4.82
N TRP A 166 2.81 -4.36 -4.76
CA TRP A 166 3.47 -5.01 -5.89
C TRP A 166 2.81 -6.37 -6.21
N LYS A 167 2.73 -7.25 -5.22
CA LYS A 167 2.11 -8.58 -5.34
C LYS A 167 0.65 -8.50 -4.89
N PRO A 168 -0.31 -8.73 -5.81
CA PRO A 168 -1.71 -8.44 -5.55
C PRO A 168 -2.49 -9.63 -4.96
N LEU A 169 -1.82 -10.75 -4.69
CA LEU A 169 -2.47 -11.94 -4.15
C LEU A 169 -2.61 -11.79 -2.62
N PRO A 170 -3.84 -11.72 -2.08
CA PRO A 170 -4.02 -11.51 -0.64
C PRO A 170 -3.47 -12.69 0.16
N ARG A 171 -2.56 -12.41 1.11
CA ARG A 171 -1.96 -13.44 1.99
C ARG A 171 -1.82 -12.97 3.43
N ARG A 172 -1.88 -13.92 4.37
CA ARG A 172 -1.71 -13.63 5.80
C ARG A 172 -0.28 -13.20 6.14
N ASP A 173 0.69 -13.88 5.55
CA ASP A 173 2.10 -13.56 5.65
C ASP A 173 2.84 -14.05 4.40
N MET A 174 4.03 -13.49 4.17
CA MET A 174 4.86 -13.83 3.00
C MET A 174 5.61 -15.16 3.14
N LYS A 175 5.49 -15.87 4.28
CA LYS A 175 6.26 -17.09 4.54
C LYS A 175 5.51 -18.33 4.08
N LYS A 176 4.18 -18.32 4.15
CA LYS A 176 3.36 -19.49 3.81
C LYS A 176 2.39 -19.18 2.68
N TRP A 177 2.38 -20.05 1.69
CA TRP A 177 1.38 -20.04 0.65
C TRP A 177 0.10 -20.75 1.10
N PRO A 178 -1.05 -20.06 1.05
CA PRO A 178 -2.33 -20.62 1.47
C PRO A 178 -2.80 -21.69 0.46
N ILE A 179 -3.67 -22.59 0.92
CA ILE A 179 -4.05 -23.78 0.14
C ILE A 179 -4.86 -23.41 -1.10
N GLU A 180 -5.57 -22.28 -1.03
CA GLU A 180 -6.42 -21.68 -2.06
C GLU A 180 -5.64 -21.36 -3.35
N PHE A 181 -4.34 -21.08 -3.24
CA PHE A 181 -3.46 -20.85 -4.39
C PHE A 181 -2.67 -22.08 -4.81
N GLN A 182 -2.73 -23.20 -4.09
CA GLN A 182 -1.91 -24.38 -4.42
C GLN A 182 -2.57 -25.22 -5.52
N PRO A 183 -1.80 -25.75 -6.49
CA PRO A 183 -2.34 -26.59 -7.54
C PRO A 183 -2.82 -27.94 -6.99
N THR A 184 -3.89 -28.46 -7.55
CA THR A 184 -4.32 -29.85 -7.34
C THR A 184 -4.31 -30.61 -8.66
N SER A 185 -4.58 -31.92 -8.64
CA SER A 185 -4.63 -32.72 -9.87
C SER A 185 -5.75 -32.32 -10.83
N THR A 186 -6.76 -31.57 -10.36
CA THR A 186 -7.97 -31.26 -11.14
C THR A 186 -8.33 -29.77 -11.16
N GLN A 187 -7.63 -28.93 -10.39
CA GLN A 187 -7.93 -27.52 -10.26
C GLN A 187 -6.68 -26.67 -10.47
N PHE A 188 -6.89 -25.47 -11.01
CA PHE A 188 -5.86 -24.46 -11.17
C PHE A 188 -5.17 -24.15 -9.83
N GLY A 189 -3.90 -23.77 -9.91
CA GLY A 189 -3.15 -23.19 -8.81
C GLY A 189 -1.79 -22.69 -9.29
N LEU A 190 -1.02 -22.16 -8.37
CA LEU A 190 0.25 -21.50 -8.62
C LEU A 190 1.40 -22.30 -8.02
N ASP A 191 2.46 -22.50 -8.79
CA ASP A 191 3.77 -22.83 -8.23
C ASP A 191 4.31 -21.59 -7.51
N SER A 192 4.16 -21.60 -6.19
CA SER A 192 4.65 -20.56 -5.29
C SER A 192 6.13 -20.20 -5.50
N LYS A 193 7.00 -21.17 -5.83
CA LYS A 193 8.42 -20.90 -6.02
C LYS A 193 8.66 -20.17 -7.33
N LEU A 194 7.99 -20.56 -8.40
CA LEU A 194 8.09 -19.87 -9.69
C LEU A 194 7.51 -18.46 -9.59
N TYR A 195 6.34 -18.31 -8.97
CA TYR A 195 5.74 -17.00 -8.70
C TYR A 195 6.71 -16.08 -7.94
N GLU A 196 7.25 -16.54 -6.81
CA GLU A 196 8.14 -15.71 -5.97
C GLU A 196 9.45 -15.37 -6.70
N ARG A 197 9.98 -16.27 -7.54
CA ARG A 197 11.17 -15.99 -8.35
C ARG A 197 10.89 -14.94 -9.41
N ALA A 198 9.78 -15.04 -10.14
CA ALA A 198 9.38 -14.06 -11.13
C ALA A 198 9.17 -12.67 -10.49
N PHE A 199 8.32 -12.58 -9.47
CA PHE A 199 7.99 -11.32 -8.78
C PHE A 199 9.16 -10.75 -7.94
N SER A 200 10.28 -11.47 -7.80
CA SER A 200 11.49 -10.93 -7.14
C SER A 200 12.30 -9.97 -8.03
N LEU A 201 12.13 -10.08 -9.36
CA LEU A 201 12.89 -9.35 -10.38
C LEU A 201 14.42 -9.48 -10.26
N LYS A 202 14.90 -10.56 -9.63
CA LYS A 202 16.34 -10.83 -9.48
C LYS A 202 16.95 -11.61 -10.63
N TYR A 203 16.12 -12.21 -11.48
CA TYR A 203 16.52 -13.11 -12.53
C TYR A 203 15.87 -12.64 -13.84
N GLU A 204 16.60 -12.76 -14.94
CA GLU A 204 16.13 -12.38 -16.29
C GLU A 204 15.47 -13.54 -17.05
N GLN A 205 15.56 -14.76 -16.50
CA GLN A 205 14.98 -15.94 -17.10
C GLN A 205 13.44 -15.95 -17.02
N GLU A 206 12.82 -16.65 -17.96
CA GLU A 206 11.39 -16.90 -17.95
C GLU A 206 10.99 -17.90 -16.86
N PHE A 207 9.84 -17.66 -16.23
CA PHE A 207 9.24 -18.52 -15.22
C PHE A 207 7.80 -18.85 -15.63
N CYS A 208 7.55 -20.10 -16.00
CA CYS A 208 6.22 -20.57 -16.39
C CYS A 208 6.00 -22.02 -15.95
N ASP A 209 4.73 -22.41 -15.86
CA ASP A 209 4.29 -23.79 -15.70
C ASP A 209 3.07 -24.06 -16.60
N ASN A 210 2.42 -25.21 -16.43
CA ASN A 210 1.23 -25.57 -17.22
C ASN A 210 0.01 -24.68 -16.96
N ASN A 211 0.01 -23.91 -15.86
CA ASN A 211 -1.13 -23.10 -15.43
C ASN A 211 -1.00 -21.65 -15.90
N THR A 212 0.19 -21.05 -15.80
CA THR A 212 0.44 -19.65 -16.17
C THR A 212 1.90 -19.35 -16.52
N ASN A 213 2.12 -18.20 -17.17
CA ASN A 213 3.43 -17.59 -17.37
C ASN A 213 3.63 -16.46 -16.34
N TYR A 214 4.40 -16.73 -15.29
CA TYR A 214 4.64 -15.76 -14.21
C TYR A 214 5.47 -14.56 -14.66
N THR A 215 6.31 -14.73 -15.68
CA THR A 215 7.06 -13.61 -16.27
C THR A 215 6.12 -12.65 -17.01
N GLU A 216 5.18 -13.17 -17.80
CA GLU A 216 4.14 -12.34 -18.43
C GLU A 216 3.22 -11.67 -17.39
N ASP A 217 2.87 -12.38 -16.31
CA ASP A 217 2.07 -11.82 -15.21
C ASP A 217 2.79 -10.65 -14.52
N VAL A 218 4.12 -10.71 -14.39
CA VAL A 218 4.96 -9.62 -13.89
C VAL A 218 4.94 -8.41 -14.83
N GLU A 219 5.11 -8.62 -16.14
CA GLU A 219 5.07 -7.53 -17.12
C GLU A 219 3.71 -6.85 -17.16
N LYS A 220 2.62 -7.63 -17.11
CA LYS A 220 1.26 -7.11 -16.94
C LYS A 220 1.17 -6.24 -15.69
N ARG A 221 1.71 -6.70 -14.56
CA ARG A 221 1.67 -5.96 -13.29
C ARG A 221 2.46 -4.64 -13.36
N LEU A 222 3.65 -4.65 -13.97
CA LEU A 222 4.46 -3.45 -14.17
C LEU A 222 3.71 -2.43 -15.02
N ALA A 223 3.08 -2.86 -16.12
CA ALA A 223 2.31 -1.99 -17.00
C ALA A 223 1.11 -1.35 -16.27
N ILE A 224 0.35 -2.13 -15.50
CA ILE A 224 -0.78 -1.62 -14.72
C ILE A 224 -0.35 -0.55 -13.72
N LEU A 225 0.72 -0.81 -12.96
CA LEU A 225 1.22 0.15 -11.97
C LEU A 225 1.80 1.41 -12.63
N ARG A 226 2.53 1.27 -13.74
CA ARG A 226 3.02 2.41 -14.52
C ARG A 226 1.88 3.29 -14.99
N ASN A 227 0.84 2.69 -15.57
CA ASN A 227 -0.34 3.40 -16.03
C ASN A 227 -1.07 4.09 -14.89
N LEU A 228 -1.20 3.44 -13.73
CA LEU A 228 -1.76 4.07 -12.53
C LEU A 228 -1.00 5.34 -12.16
N PHE A 229 0.32 5.26 -11.99
CA PHE A 229 1.10 6.41 -11.51
C PHE A 229 1.14 7.56 -12.51
N ASN A 230 1.12 7.25 -13.82
CA ASN A 230 1.08 8.24 -14.89
C ASN A 230 -0.30 8.92 -15.04
N SER A 231 -1.39 8.20 -14.79
CA SER A 231 -2.76 8.69 -15.03
C SER A 231 -3.42 9.36 -13.81
N THR A 232 -2.78 9.28 -12.65
CA THR A 232 -3.28 9.84 -11.38
C THR A 232 -2.37 10.96 -10.90
N ASN A 233 -2.77 11.80 -9.93
CA ASN A 233 -2.10 13.08 -9.62
C ASN A 233 -1.28 13.14 -8.31
N SER A 234 -1.04 12.01 -7.62
CA SER A 234 -0.29 12.05 -6.36
C SER A 234 1.17 12.49 -6.55
N PRO A 235 1.65 13.54 -5.85
CA PRO A 235 3.03 13.99 -5.95
C PRO A 235 4.03 13.09 -5.23
N ILE A 236 3.57 12.24 -4.30
CA ILE A 236 4.44 11.44 -3.42
C ILE A 236 4.03 9.97 -3.49
N MET A 237 5.05 9.10 -3.56
CA MET A 237 4.97 7.69 -3.21
C MET A 237 5.89 7.42 -2.02
N MET A 238 5.32 6.83 -0.97
CA MET A 238 6.01 6.36 0.21
C MET A 238 6.03 4.83 0.24
N CYS A 239 7.22 4.26 0.33
CA CYS A 239 7.49 2.84 0.28
C CYS A 239 8.10 2.38 1.61
N LEU A 240 7.39 1.58 2.41
CA LEU A 240 7.87 1.16 3.74
C LEU A 240 8.42 -0.28 3.71
N GLY A 241 9.68 -0.47 4.12
CA GLY A 241 10.38 -1.77 4.17
C GLY A 241 10.81 -2.31 2.81
N GLU A 242 11.47 -3.47 2.80
CA GLU A 242 11.85 -4.20 1.57
C GLU A 242 12.52 -3.32 0.49
N ILE A 243 13.33 -2.35 0.91
CA ILE A 243 13.92 -1.31 0.04
C ILE A 243 14.57 -1.90 -1.22
N PRO A 244 15.41 -2.97 -1.14
CA PRO A 244 16.03 -3.53 -2.34
C PRO A 244 15.02 -4.07 -3.36
N THR A 245 13.91 -4.67 -2.89
CA THR A 245 12.88 -5.23 -3.78
C THR A 245 12.04 -4.13 -4.40
N LYS A 246 11.59 -3.16 -3.59
CA LYS A 246 10.82 -2.02 -4.09
C LYS A 246 11.62 -1.19 -5.08
N ARG A 247 12.92 -0.98 -4.83
CA ARG A 247 13.83 -0.32 -5.76
C ARG A 247 13.84 -1.02 -7.13
N ARG A 248 14.06 -2.34 -7.18
CA ARG A 248 14.05 -3.10 -8.44
C ARG A 248 12.73 -2.98 -9.20
N VAL A 249 11.59 -3.06 -8.50
CA VAL A 249 10.27 -2.88 -9.12
C VAL A 249 10.14 -1.48 -9.70
N LEU A 250 10.49 -0.45 -8.94
CA LEU A 250 10.30 0.94 -9.34
C LEU A 250 11.29 1.36 -10.44
N GLU A 251 12.50 0.81 -10.49
CA GLU A 251 13.44 0.97 -11.61
C GLU A 251 12.91 0.30 -12.90
N LYS A 252 12.07 -0.73 -12.81
CA LYS A 252 11.39 -1.31 -13.98
C LYS A 252 10.20 -0.46 -14.43
N ILE A 253 9.44 0.09 -13.48
CA ILE A 253 8.30 0.99 -13.77
C ILE A 253 8.80 2.31 -14.36
N PHE A 254 9.88 2.86 -13.79
CA PHE A 254 10.50 4.14 -14.14
C PHE A 254 12.01 3.93 -14.38
N PRO A 255 12.42 3.51 -15.59
CA PRO A 255 13.83 3.28 -15.93
C PRO A 255 14.75 4.50 -15.72
N GLU A 256 14.17 5.70 -15.76
CA GLU A 256 14.83 6.98 -15.52
C GLU A 256 15.02 7.32 -14.02
N ALA A 257 14.46 6.53 -13.11
CA ALA A 257 14.51 6.83 -11.69
C ALA A 257 15.91 6.65 -11.11
N GLU A 258 16.51 7.76 -10.66
CA GLU A 258 17.78 7.73 -9.95
C GLU A 258 17.58 7.76 -8.43
N PHE A 259 17.60 6.58 -7.81
CA PHE A 259 17.51 6.47 -6.34
C PHE A 259 18.82 6.86 -5.66
N ARG A 260 18.76 7.91 -4.85
CA ARG A 260 19.90 8.47 -4.09
C ARG A 260 19.59 8.50 -2.60
N THR A 261 20.63 8.43 -1.77
CA THR A 261 20.47 8.72 -0.34
C THR A 261 20.15 10.20 -0.14
N PHE A 262 19.42 10.52 0.92
CA PHE A 262 19.14 11.89 1.34
C PHE A 262 19.62 12.11 2.77
N GLN A 263 19.75 13.37 3.17
CA GLN A 263 20.31 13.74 4.47
C GLN A 263 19.26 13.66 5.57
N SER A 264 19.65 13.11 6.72
CA SER A 264 18.84 13.09 7.93
C SER A 264 19.72 13.48 9.10
N THR A 265 19.31 14.52 9.82
CA THR A 265 19.96 14.92 11.06
C THR A 265 19.67 13.94 12.19
N VAL A 266 18.50 13.27 12.15
CA VAL A 266 18.12 12.27 13.15
C VAL A 266 18.83 10.95 12.92
N HIS A 267 18.88 10.44 11.69
CA HIS A 267 19.49 9.16 11.36
C HIS A 267 20.44 9.28 10.14
N PRO A 268 21.65 9.84 10.28
CA PRO A 268 22.56 10.12 9.16
C PRO A 268 22.99 8.89 8.32
N THR A 269 22.85 7.69 8.89
CA THR A 269 23.26 6.41 8.28
C THR A 269 22.06 5.52 7.91
N HIS A 270 20.86 6.10 7.79
CA HIS A 270 19.66 5.34 7.44
C HIS A 270 19.76 4.68 6.06
N SER A 271 19.02 3.59 5.89
CA SER A 271 18.93 2.87 4.61
C SER A 271 18.03 3.54 3.55
N SER A 272 17.39 4.66 3.87
CA SER A 272 16.40 5.30 2.98
C SER A 272 16.97 5.88 1.70
N LEU A 273 16.16 5.85 0.65
CA LEU A 273 16.46 6.38 -0.68
C LEU A 273 15.33 7.29 -1.16
N LYS A 274 15.66 8.27 -1.99
CA LYS A 274 14.71 9.15 -2.69
C LYS A 274 15.02 9.13 -4.18
N ALA A 275 13.98 9.19 -5.00
CA ALA A 275 14.07 9.51 -6.43
C ALA A 275 13.04 10.60 -6.77
N GLU A 276 13.38 11.43 -7.76
CA GLU A 276 12.48 12.40 -8.36
C GLU A 276 12.34 12.05 -9.84
N ILE A 277 11.10 11.91 -10.30
CA ILE A 277 10.78 11.53 -11.68
C ILE A 277 9.92 12.63 -12.28
N GLN A 278 10.28 13.09 -13.47
CA GLN A 278 9.44 14.02 -14.20
C GLN A 278 8.40 13.25 -15.01
N LEU A 279 7.14 13.30 -14.57
CA LEU A 279 5.99 12.84 -15.34
C LEU A 279 5.42 14.03 -16.14
N GLU A 280 4.65 13.76 -17.19
CA GLU A 280 4.16 14.79 -18.13
C GLU A 280 3.49 15.99 -17.44
N ALA A 281 2.74 15.74 -16.36
CA ALA A 281 1.98 16.77 -15.65
C ALA A 281 2.59 17.20 -14.29
N ARG A 282 3.62 16.51 -13.78
CA ARG A 282 4.18 16.81 -12.44
C ARG A 282 5.53 16.15 -12.18
N THR A 283 6.22 16.65 -11.17
CA THR A 283 7.29 15.91 -10.51
C THR A 283 6.70 14.90 -9.52
N PHE A 284 7.09 13.63 -9.66
CA PHE A 284 6.69 12.54 -8.78
C PHE A 284 7.86 12.11 -7.89
N ASN A 285 7.66 12.19 -6.58
CA ASN A 285 8.69 11.96 -5.58
C ASN A 285 8.50 10.58 -4.95
N ILE A 286 9.50 9.73 -5.05
CA ILE A 286 9.46 8.38 -4.48
C ILE A 286 10.42 8.30 -3.30
N PHE A 287 9.91 7.86 -2.15
CA PHE A 287 10.69 7.65 -0.93
C PHE A 287 10.67 6.17 -0.55
N LEU A 288 11.83 5.52 -0.57
CA LEU A 288 12.04 4.17 -0.03
C LEU A 288 12.55 4.29 1.39
N LEU A 289 11.78 3.80 2.36
CA LEU A 289 12.01 4.03 3.78
C LEU A 289 12.05 2.71 4.55
N PRO A 290 12.84 2.59 5.63
CA PRO A 290 12.89 1.39 6.46
C PRO A 290 11.55 1.16 7.17
N PHE A 291 11.11 -0.10 7.28
CA PHE A 291 9.80 -0.41 7.84
C PHE A 291 9.69 0.05 9.30
N PRO A 292 8.60 0.73 9.74
CA PRO A 292 8.48 1.34 11.07
C PRO A 292 8.17 0.30 12.17
N LEU A 293 9.05 -0.68 12.34
CA LEU A 293 8.96 -1.70 13.37
C LEU A 293 10.01 -1.45 14.44
N ARG A 294 9.59 -0.94 15.60
CA ARG A 294 10.48 -0.52 16.70
C ARG A 294 11.53 -1.54 17.13
N THR A 295 11.30 -2.84 16.89
CA THR A 295 12.21 -3.94 17.23
C THR A 295 13.18 -4.33 16.11
N SER A 296 13.12 -3.69 14.95
CA SER A 296 14.02 -3.98 13.82
C SER A 296 15.46 -3.53 14.13
N LYS A 297 16.43 -4.09 13.40
CA LYS A 297 17.84 -3.68 13.55
C LYS A 297 18.08 -2.20 13.22
N GLU A 298 17.29 -1.62 12.32
CA GLU A 298 17.36 -0.20 11.95
C GLU A 298 17.06 0.68 13.17
N TRP A 299 15.99 0.35 13.90
CA TRP A 299 15.45 1.17 14.98
C TRP A 299 15.88 0.72 16.38
N GLY A 300 16.51 -0.45 16.46
CA GLY A 300 17.03 -1.02 17.71
C GLY A 300 18.34 -0.39 18.18
N ARG A 301 18.99 0.43 17.34
CA ARG A 301 20.14 1.24 17.75
C ARG A 301 19.62 2.38 18.64
N ARG A 302 19.94 2.29 19.93
CA ARG A 302 19.79 3.40 20.86
C ARG A 302 21.14 4.08 20.95
N ASP A 303 21.23 5.30 20.45
CA ASP A 303 22.43 6.12 20.71
C ASP A 303 22.48 6.54 22.19
N ASP A 304 21.34 6.52 22.89
CA ASP A 304 21.20 6.76 24.32
C ASP A 304 20.40 5.63 24.99
N ILE A 305 20.99 4.96 25.98
CA ILE A 305 20.35 3.90 26.76
C ILE A 305 19.06 4.37 27.46
N ASN A 306 18.95 5.67 27.74
CA ASN A 306 17.79 6.31 28.37
C ASN A 306 16.68 6.65 27.37
N GLU A 307 16.93 6.52 26.06
CA GLU A 307 15.91 6.80 25.08
C GLU A 307 14.81 5.72 25.10
N THR A 308 13.56 6.19 25.20
CA THR A 308 12.39 5.31 25.19
C THR A 308 12.25 4.64 23.82
N ALA A 309 11.99 3.33 23.82
CA ALA A 309 11.91 2.53 22.60
C ALA A 309 10.89 3.10 21.59
N GLY A 310 11.38 3.41 20.38
CA GLY A 310 10.58 3.95 19.29
C GLY A 310 10.60 5.47 19.16
N SER A 311 11.13 6.22 20.14
CA SER A 311 11.25 7.69 20.03
C SER A 311 12.17 8.11 18.88
N PHE A 312 13.31 7.43 18.72
CA PHE A 312 14.25 7.64 17.61
C PHE A 312 13.57 7.50 16.24
N MET A 313 12.84 6.40 16.05
CA MET A 313 12.07 6.13 14.84
C MET A 313 11.02 7.24 14.59
N LEU A 314 10.29 7.67 15.63
CA LEU A 314 9.28 8.72 15.47
C LEU A 314 9.90 10.07 15.08
N ARG A 315 11.04 10.45 15.67
CA ARG A 315 11.78 11.65 15.25
C ARG A 315 12.26 11.58 13.80
N TYR A 316 12.69 10.41 13.34
CA TYR A 316 13.08 10.22 11.94
C TYR A 316 11.91 10.47 10.99
N TYR A 317 10.75 9.88 11.27
CA TYR A 317 9.55 10.10 10.45
C TYR A 317 8.98 11.51 10.57
N GLN A 318 9.17 12.17 11.71
CA GLN A 318 8.85 13.59 11.88
C GLN A 318 9.70 14.45 10.94
N GLU A 319 11.03 14.29 10.99
CA GLU A 319 11.96 15.01 10.10
C GLU A 319 11.61 14.77 8.64
N LEU A 320 11.37 13.51 8.25
CA LEU A 320 10.93 13.17 6.90
C LEU A 320 9.66 13.95 6.49
N THR A 321 8.68 14.02 7.39
CA THR A 321 7.42 14.70 7.10
C THR A 321 7.63 16.20 6.92
N GLN A 322 8.39 16.81 7.82
CA GLN A 322 8.59 18.26 7.88
C GLN A 322 9.52 18.77 6.79
N GLU A 323 10.64 18.08 6.54
CA GLU A 323 11.69 18.54 5.64
C GLU A 323 11.49 18.08 4.20
N TYR A 324 10.79 16.96 3.98
CA TYR A 324 10.65 16.38 2.64
C TYR A 324 9.21 16.37 2.13
N PHE A 325 8.23 15.94 2.93
CA PHE A 325 6.86 15.77 2.41
C PHE A 325 6.10 17.10 2.39
N LYS A 326 6.21 17.89 3.46
CA LYS A 326 5.52 19.17 3.60
C LYS A 326 5.85 20.16 2.46
N PRO A 327 7.11 20.38 2.05
CA PRO A 327 7.41 21.29 0.94
C PRO A 327 6.76 20.87 -0.38
N ILE A 328 6.74 19.56 -0.66
CA ILE A 328 6.13 19.01 -1.89
C ILE A 328 4.62 19.26 -1.89
N ILE A 329 3.94 18.98 -0.77
CA ILE A 329 2.48 19.13 -0.67
C ILE A 329 2.06 20.61 -0.69
N SER A 330 2.76 21.49 0.04
CA SER A 330 2.44 22.92 0.09
C SER A 330 2.53 23.59 -1.28
N THR A 331 3.55 23.22 -2.08
CA THR A 331 3.74 23.78 -3.43
C THR A 331 2.51 23.54 -4.32
N MET A 332 1.84 22.39 -4.20
CA MET A 332 0.65 22.09 -5.01
C MET A 332 -0.58 22.95 -4.67
N ASN A 333 -0.74 23.32 -3.40
CA ASN A 333 -1.88 24.12 -2.95
C ASN A 333 -1.79 25.58 -3.42
N GLU A 334 -0.57 26.11 -3.58
CA GLU A 334 -0.34 27.45 -4.11
C GLU A 334 -0.63 27.56 -5.61
N PHE A 335 -0.44 26.49 -6.38
CA PHE A 335 -0.82 26.46 -7.80
C PHE A 335 -2.34 26.35 -7.99
N SER A 336 -3.03 25.64 -7.11
CA SER A 336 -4.50 25.43 -7.21
C SER A 336 -5.32 26.65 -6.78
N SER A 337 -4.72 27.64 -6.11
CA SER A 337 -5.38 28.88 -5.69
C SER A 337 -5.15 30.06 -6.64
N LYS A 338 -4.36 29.86 -7.70
CA LYS A 338 -4.04 30.87 -8.73
C LYS A 338 -4.64 30.55 -10.11
N SER A 339 -5.22 29.36 -10.28
CA SER A 339 -6.06 28.96 -11.41
C SER A 339 -7.52 29.19 -11.09
#